data_AF-A0A3L7XZF4-F1
#
_entry.id   AF-A0A3L7XZF4-F1
#
_cell.length_a   1.000
_cell.length_b   1.000
_cell.length_c   1.000
_cell.angle_alpha   90.00
_cell.angle_beta   90.00
_cell.angle_gamma   90.00
#
_symmetry.space_group_name_H-M   'P 1'
#
loop_
_entity.id
_entity.type
_entity.pdbx_description
1 polymer ?
#
loop_
_entity_poly.entity_id
_entity_poly.type
_entity_poly.pdbx_seq_one_letter_code
_entity_poly.pdbx_strand_id
1 'polypeptide(L)'
;MRNCKRNRQGAARTGLIMGKITQSVSWWCFVPALLAADEFLAAARHAGFTAIDLVPPEHWARVKDCGLQISATAGHASIELGLNRADQHARIEQELRANIALA
;
A
#
# COMPACT_ATOMS: atom_id res chain seq x y z
N MET A 1 14.58 -56.46 10.39
CA MET A 1 14.34 -55.15 11.03
C MET A 1 15.43 -54.18 10.59
N ARG A 2 15.13 -53.27 9.65
CA ARG A 2 16.10 -52.25 9.15
C ARG A 2 15.91 -50.96 9.94
N ASN A 3 16.95 -50.56 10.66
CA ASN A 3 16.97 -49.40 11.55
C ASN A 3 17.16 -48.11 10.71
N CYS A 4 16.09 -47.36 10.47
CA CYS A 4 16.12 -46.12 9.70
C CYS A 4 16.34 -44.93 10.66
N LYS A 5 17.61 -44.54 10.86
CA LYS A 5 17.95 -43.23 11.40
C LYS A 5 17.47 -42.17 10.41
N ARG A 6 16.33 -41.53 10.67
CA ARG A 6 15.87 -40.34 9.93
C ARG A 6 16.33 -39.08 10.67
N ASN A 7 17.46 -38.59 10.20
CA ASN A 7 17.92 -37.22 10.40
C ASN A 7 16.90 -36.28 9.73
N ARG A 8 16.26 -35.38 10.50
CA ARG A 8 15.53 -34.21 9.96
C ARG A 8 16.01 -33.01 10.77
N GLN A 9 17.05 -32.35 10.24
CA GLN A 9 16.95 -31.04 9.62
C GLN A 9 16.55 -29.96 10.63
N GLY A 10 17.58 -29.33 11.22
CA GLY A 10 17.44 -27.98 11.76
C GLY A 10 17.12 -27.04 10.60
N ALA A 11 15.92 -26.48 10.61
CA ALA A 11 15.56 -25.39 9.71
C ALA A 11 16.46 -24.19 10.04
N ALA A 12 17.37 -23.87 9.13
CA ALA A 12 18.08 -22.61 9.16
C ALA A 12 17.03 -21.49 9.16
N ARG A 13 17.01 -20.65 10.20
CA ARG A 13 16.35 -19.35 10.09
C ARG A 13 17.12 -18.60 9.03
N THR A 14 16.58 -18.53 7.81
CA THR A 14 17.00 -17.53 6.85
C THR A 14 16.79 -16.20 7.54
N GLY A 15 17.87 -15.60 8.03
CA GLY A 15 17.86 -14.22 8.48
C GLY A 15 17.43 -13.42 7.27
N LEU A 16 16.15 -13.05 7.22
CA LEU A 16 15.63 -12.19 6.18
C LEU A 16 16.47 -10.92 6.29
N ILE A 17 17.35 -10.69 5.30
CA ILE A 17 18.08 -9.43 5.21
C ILE A 17 16.98 -8.41 4.92
N MET A 18 16.42 -7.82 5.98
CA MET A 18 15.41 -6.78 5.82
C MET A 18 16.14 -5.66 5.10
N GLY A 19 15.81 -5.46 3.83
CA GLY A 19 16.38 -4.40 3.03
C GLY A 19 16.24 -3.09 3.81
N LYS A 20 17.27 -2.24 3.79
CA LYS A 20 17.23 -0.95 4.49
C LYS A 20 16.18 0.03 3.92
N ILE A 21 15.55 -0.35 2.80
CA ILE A 21 14.56 0.47 2.11
C ILE A 21 13.17 0.04 2.57
N THR A 22 12.47 0.98 3.18
CA THR A 22 11.04 0.85 3.49
C THR A 22 10.26 1.20 2.22
N GLN A 23 9.56 0.23 1.64
CA GLN A 23 8.84 0.40 0.38
C GLN A 23 7.33 0.48 0.58
N SER A 24 6.70 1.32 -0.23
CA SER A 24 5.26 1.40 -0.45
C SER A 24 4.90 0.94 -1.87
N VAL A 25 3.60 0.73 -2.11
CA VAL A 25 3.07 0.39 -3.44
C VAL A 25 1.77 1.15 -3.72
N SER A 26 1.62 1.65 -4.95
CA SER A 26 0.46 2.43 -5.37
C SER A 26 -0.77 1.57 -5.65
N TRP A 27 -1.90 1.93 -5.03
CA TRP A 27 -3.18 1.22 -5.13
C TRP A 27 -3.67 1.04 -6.58
N TRP A 28 -3.71 2.14 -7.34
CA TRP A 28 -4.31 2.18 -8.68
C TRP A 28 -3.62 1.27 -9.70
N CYS A 29 -2.35 0.92 -9.47
CA CYS A 29 -1.61 0.02 -10.36
C CYS A 29 -2.20 -1.41 -10.39
N PHE A 30 -2.94 -1.80 -9.36
CA PHE A 30 -3.45 -3.17 -9.21
C PHE A 30 -4.97 -3.21 -8.99
N VAL A 31 -5.53 -2.24 -8.29
CA VAL A 31 -6.95 -2.22 -7.93
C VAL A 31 -7.68 -1.11 -8.70
N PRO A 32 -8.87 -1.37 -9.27
CA PRO A 32 -9.60 -2.64 -9.27
C PRO A 32 -9.30 -3.55 -10.47
N ALA A 33 -8.44 -3.11 -11.40
CA ALA A 33 -8.32 -3.73 -12.72
C ALA A 33 -7.70 -5.14 -12.69
N LEU A 34 -6.77 -5.41 -11.76
CA LEU A 34 -6.04 -6.67 -11.69
C LEU A 34 -6.42 -7.52 -10.47
N LEU A 35 -6.73 -6.88 -9.34
CA LEU A 35 -7.00 -7.54 -8.07
C LEU A 35 -8.18 -6.87 -7.35
N ALA A 36 -8.93 -7.65 -6.58
CA ALA A 36 -9.82 -7.10 -5.56
C ALA A 36 -9.00 -6.46 -4.43
N ALA A 37 -9.59 -5.51 -3.70
CA ALA A 37 -8.94 -4.79 -2.62
C ALA A 37 -8.29 -5.72 -1.57
N ASP A 38 -9.04 -6.72 -1.07
CA ASP A 38 -8.53 -7.65 -0.06
C ASP A 38 -7.39 -8.54 -0.58
N GLU A 39 -7.46 -8.97 -1.85
CA GLU A 39 -6.41 -9.76 -2.49
C GLU A 39 -5.12 -8.95 -2.61
N PHE A 40 -5.25 -7.67 -3.03
CA PHE A 40 -4.12 -6.76 -3.14
C PHE A 40 -3.46 -6.49 -1.78
N LEU A 41 -4.23 -6.23 -0.73
CA LEU A 41 -3.67 -5.98 0.61
C LEU A 41 -2.94 -7.21 1.18
N ALA A 42 -3.52 -8.40 0.99
CA ALA A 42 -2.88 -9.65 1.38
C ALA A 42 -1.57 -9.87 0.59
N ALA A 43 -1.58 -9.65 -0.73
CA ALA A 43 -0.40 -9.79 -1.57
C ALA A 43 0.69 -8.77 -1.22
N ALA A 44 0.33 -7.51 -1.00
CA ALA A 44 1.28 -6.45 -0.62
C ALA A 44 1.96 -6.76 0.71
N ARG A 45 1.18 -7.21 1.71
CA ARG A 45 1.72 -7.61 3.01
C ARG A 45 2.63 -8.83 2.92
N HIS A 46 2.29 -9.80 2.07
CA HIS A 46 3.10 -10.99 1.81
C HIS A 46 4.42 -10.63 1.10
N ALA A 47 4.38 -9.71 0.14
CA ALA A 47 5.54 -9.23 -0.61
C ALA A 47 6.52 -8.37 0.23
N GLY A 48 6.12 -7.97 1.45
CA GLY A 48 6.96 -7.22 2.38
C GLY A 48 6.83 -5.69 2.28
N PHE A 49 5.81 -5.18 1.59
CA PHE A 49 5.50 -3.75 1.64
C PHE A 49 5.02 -3.36 3.04
N THR A 50 5.30 -2.11 3.40
CA THR A 50 4.93 -1.56 4.71
C THR A 50 3.79 -0.56 4.62
N ALA A 51 3.56 0.01 3.44
CA ALA A 51 2.56 1.04 3.21
C ALA A 51 1.97 0.94 1.81
N ILE A 52 0.79 1.54 1.63
CA ILE A 52 0.10 1.65 0.35
C ILE A 52 -0.10 3.14 0.04
N ASP A 53 0.11 3.52 -1.22
CA ASP A 53 -0.09 4.89 -1.70
C ASP A 53 -1.44 5.04 -2.40
N LEU A 54 -2.04 6.22 -2.24
CA LEU A 54 -3.24 6.68 -2.98
C LEU A 54 -4.45 5.76 -2.80
N VAL A 55 -4.62 5.21 -1.59
CA VAL A 55 -5.77 4.38 -1.23
C VAL A 55 -7.03 5.25 -1.16
N PRO A 56 -8.17 4.82 -1.74
CA PRO A 56 -9.46 5.49 -1.53
C PRO A 56 -9.87 5.49 -0.04
N PRO A 57 -10.39 6.61 0.51
CA PRO A 57 -10.71 6.75 1.94
C PRO A 57 -11.56 5.62 2.54
N GLU A 58 -12.50 5.07 1.76
CA GLU A 58 -13.36 3.95 2.15
C GLU A 58 -12.60 2.67 2.52
N HIS A 59 -11.34 2.52 2.07
CA HIS A 59 -10.50 1.36 2.37
C HIS A 59 -9.47 1.62 3.48
N TRP A 60 -9.34 2.85 4.00
CA TRP A 60 -8.25 3.21 4.93
C TRP A 60 -8.23 2.38 6.22
N ALA A 61 -9.41 2.16 6.82
CA ALA A 61 -9.52 1.31 8.00
C ALA A 61 -9.02 -0.11 7.71
N ARG A 62 -9.42 -0.66 6.56
CA ARG A 62 -9.02 -2.01 6.14
C ARG A 62 -7.52 -2.14 5.92
N VAL A 63 -6.86 -1.14 5.34
CA VAL A 63 -5.39 -1.11 5.18
C VAL A 63 -4.70 -1.20 6.54
N LYS A 64 -5.17 -0.41 7.51
CA LYS A 64 -4.64 -0.42 8.89
C LYS A 64 -4.86 -1.77 9.58
N ASP A 65 -6.04 -2.37 9.41
CA ASP A 65 -6.35 -3.70 9.94
C ASP A 65 -5.46 -4.81 9.36
N CYS A 66 -4.98 -4.65 8.13
CA CYS A 66 -4.00 -5.55 7.50
C CYS A 66 -2.56 -5.32 7.98
N GLY A 67 -2.33 -4.38 8.90
CA GLY A 67 -0.99 -4.03 9.41
C GLY A 67 -0.13 -3.26 8.41
N LEU A 68 -0.76 -2.63 7.42
CA LEU A 68 -0.11 -1.73 6.45
C LEU A 68 -0.39 -0.27 6.84
N GLN A 69 0.49 0.63 6.42
CA GLN A 69 0.30 2.07 6.57
C GLN A 69 -0.26 2.70 5.28
N ILE A 70 -0.68 3.95 5.37
CA ILE A 70 -0.98 4.80 4.21
C ILE A 70 0.13 5.84 4.15
N SER A 71 0.94 5.83 3.10
CA SER A 71 2.10 6.74 2.96
C SER A 71 1.79 8.01 2.17
N ALA A 72 0.78 7.96 1.29
CA ALA A 72 0.31 9.11 0.53
C ALA A 72 -1.19 9.00 0.24
N THR A 73 -1.87 10.14 0.23
CA THR A 73 -3.30 10.27 -0.14
C THR A 73 -3.46 11.16 -1.37
N ALA A 74 -4.64 11.11 -2.00
CA ALA A 74 -4.93 11.95 -3.15
C ALA A 74 -4.99 13.44 -2.76
N GLY A 75 -4.33 14.30 -3.54
CA GLY A 75 -4.28 15.74 -3.28
C GLY A 75 -5.54 16.48 -3.73
N HIS A 76 -5.81 16.49 -5.04
CA HIS A 76 -6.99 17.12 -5.64
C HIS A 76 -7.67 16.16 -6.62
N ALA A 77 -8.93 16.44 -7.01
CA ALA A 77 -9.81 15.44 -7.60
C ALA A 77 -9.47 15.05 -9.05
N SER A 78 -9.25 16.02 -9.95
CA SER A 78 -8.98 15.77 -11.37
C SER A 78 -7.49 15.77 -11.68
N ILE A 79 -7.00 14.79 -12.43
CA ILE A 79 -5.62 14.79 -12.94
C ILE A 79 -5.50 15.66 -14.21
N GLU A 80 -6.58 15.77 -14.98
CA GLU A 80 -6.64 16.52 -16.24
C GLU A 80 -6.67 18.05 -16.02
N LEU A 81 -7.24 18.50 -14.90
CA LEU A 81 -7.38 19.90 -14.53
C LEU A 81 -6.50 20.24 -13.32
N GLY A 82 -5.23 20.52 -13.58
CA GLY A 82 -4.20 20.79 -12.57
C GLY A 82 -3.88 22.27 -12.33
N LEU A 83 -2.87 22.49 -11.47
CA LEU A 83 -2.39 23.83 -11.06
C LEU A 83 -1.73 24.65 -12.18
N ASN A 84 -1.48 24.08 -13.34
CA ASN A 84 -1.09 24.84 -14.54
C ASN A 84 -2.22 25.74 -15.06
N ARG A 85 -3.46 25.50 -14.63
CA ARG A 85 -4.65 26.28 -14.99
C ARG A 85 -5.04 27.25 -13.87
N ALA A 86 -4.84 28.55 -14.10
CA ALA A 86 -5.14 29.59 -13.11
C ALA A 86 -6.61 29.63 -12.69
N ASP A 87 -7.54 29.34 -13.61
CA ASP A 87 -8.97 29.22 -13.31
C ASP A 87 -9.32 28.08 -12.34
N GLN A 88 -8.39 27.14 -12.12
CA GLN A 88 -8.57 25.99 -11.24
C GLN A 88 -7.95 26.17 -9.85
N HIS A 89 -7.13 27.21 -9.63
CA HIS A 89 -6.35 27.37 -8.40
C HIS A 89 -7.21 27.37 -7.13
N ALA A 90 -8.27 28.19 -7.09
CA ALA A 90 -9.13 28.30 -5.91
C ALA A 90 -9.83 26.97 -5.57
N ARG A 91 -10.32 26.24 -6.59
CA ARG A 91 -10.93 24.92 -6.41
C ARG A 91 -9.90 23.92 -5.87
N ILE A 92 -8.72 23.85 -6.49
CA ILE A 92 -7.67 22.90 -6.10
C ILE A 92 -7.16 23.19 -4.69
N GLU A 93 -6.97 24.45 -4.31
CA GLU A 93 -6.58 24.81 -2.94
C GLU A 93 -7.61 24.31 -1.91
N GLN A 94 -8.90 24.52 -2.19
CA GLN A 94 -9.97 24.05 -1.31
C GLN A 94 -9.97 22.52 -1.18
N GLU A 95 -9.82 21.79 -2.29
CA GLU A 95 -9.73 20.33 -2.29
C GLU A 95 -8.51 19.83 -1.50
N LEU A 96 -7.33 20.44 -1.71
CA LEU A 96 -6.12 20.10 -0.99
C LEU A 96 -6.30 20.31 0.52
N ARG A 97 -6.87 21.44 0.95
CA ARG A 97 -7.14 21.71 2.38
C ARG A 97 -8.10 20.69 2.98
N ALA A 98 -9.16 20.34 2.25
CA ALA A 98 -10.12 19.33 2.70
C ALA A 98 -9.47 17.95 2.84
N ASN A 99 -8.64 17.55 1.86
CA ASN A 99 -7.98 16.25 1.88
C ASN A 99 -6.86 16.17 2.93
N ILE A 100 -6.14 17.27 3.20
CA ILE A 100 -5.18 17.36 4.30
C ILE A 100 -5.91 17.23 5.66
N ALA A 101 -7.10 17.83 5.81
CA ALA A 101 -7.86 17.72 7.05
C ALA A 101 -8.48 16.32 7.27
N LEU A 102 -8.74 15.59 6.17
CA LEU A 102 -9.26 14.22 6.21
C LEU A 102 -8.17 13.18 6.56
N ALA A 103 -6.96 13.37 6.03
CA ALA A 103 -5.83 12.44 6.15
C ALA A 103 -5.19 12.41 7.54
#